data_AF-A0A1G2YAP9-F1
#
_entry.id   AF-A0A1G2YAP9-F1
#
_cell.length_a   1.000
_cell.length_b   1.000
_cell.length_c   1.000
_cell.angle_alpha   90.00
_cell.angle_beta   90.00
_cell.angle_gamma   90.00
#
_symmetry.space_group_name_H-M   'P 1'
#
loop_
_entity.id
_entity.type
_entity.pdbx_description
1 polymer ?
#
loop_
_entity_poly.entity_id
_entity_poly.type
_entity_poly.pdbx_seq_one_letter_code
_entity_poly.pdbx_strand_id
1 'polypeptide(L)' 'MATKTITIDLAAYNRLKLARTKDETFSQVIKRVVKEPMDVRAFEKKMKSHPLSHSAIKAIEEHVERRHKITRPSR' A
#
# COMPACT_ATOMS: atom_id res chain seq x y z
N MET A 1 4.18 -12.74 21.86
CA MET A 1 4.25 -12.78 20.39
C MET A 1 4.38 -14.24 19.96
N ALA A 2 3.65 -14.67 18.95
CA ALA A 2 3.88 -15.96 18.32
C ALA A 2 4.89 -15.80 17.18
N THR A 3 5.99 -16.55 17.21
CA THR A 3 6.97 -16.58 16.13
C THR A 3 6.59 -17.68 15.16
N LYS A 4 6.57 -17.37 13.85
CA LYS A 4 6.37 -18.35 12.80
C LYS A 4 7.53 -18.28 11.82
N THR A 5 8.03 -19.44 11.42
CA THR A 5 9.04 -19.57 10.38
C THR A 5 8.35 -19.87 9.06
N ILE A 6 8.74 -19.17 7.99
CA ILE A 6 8.25 -19.40 6.64
C ILE A 6 9.43 -19.59 5.70
N THR A 7 9.26 -20.42 4.67
CA THR A 7 10.23 -20.56 3.59
C THR A 7 9.74 -19.78 2.39
N ILE A 8 10.59 -18.92 1.85
CA ILE A 8 10.33 -18.13 0.64
C ILE A 8 11.52 -18.25 -0.30
N ASP A 9 11.29 -18.05 -1.60
CA ASP A 9 12.37 -18.02 -2.56
C ASP A 9 13.28 -16.78 -2.36
N LEU A 10 14.50 -16.86 -2.92
CA LEU A 10 15.50 -15.80 -2.79
C LEU A 10 15.05 -14.48 -3.44
N ALA A 11 14.27 -14.53 -4.53
CA ALA A 11 13.80 -13.34 -5.22
C ALA A 11 12.74 -12.61 -4.38
N ALA A 12 11.82 -13.32 -3.72
CA ALA A 12 10.85 -12.79 -2.77
C ALA A 12 11.56 -12.17 -1.55
N TYR A 13 12.54 -12.88 -0.98
CA TYR A 13 13.35 -12.33 0.12
C TYR A 13 14.04 -11.02 -0.28
N ASN A 14 14.69 -10.98 -1.44
CA ASN A 14 15.38 -9.78 -1.93
C ASN A 14 14.41 -8.61 -2.15
N ARG A 15 13.20 -8.86 -2.68
CA ARG A 15 12.17 -7.83 -2.81
C ARG A 15 11.76 -7.24 -1.46
N LEU A 16 11.54 -8.08 -0.45
CA LEU A 16 11.21 -7.61 0.90
C LEU A 16 12.38 -6.84 1.55
N LYS A 17 13.61 -7.29 1.33
CA LYS A 17 14.82 -6.60 1.81
C LYS A 17 14.96 -5.21 1.20
N LEU A 18 14.68 -5.05 -0.10
CA LEU A 18 14.71 -3.75 -0.79
C LEU A 18 13.56 -2.83 -0.34
N ALA A 19 12.41 -3.39 0.00
CA ALA A 19 11.27 -2.62 0.48
C ALA A 19 11.45 -2.09 1.91
N ARG A 20 12.34 -2.68 2.70
CA ARG A 20 12.57 -2.35 4.12
C ARG A 20 13.22 -0.98 4.31
N THR A 21 12.71 -0.19 5.25
CA THR A 21 13.36 1.05 5.72
C THR A 21 14.30 0.77 6.91
N LYS A 22 15.21 1.70 7.23
CA LYS A 22 16.32 1.48 8.20
C LYS A 22 15.85 0.87 9.53
N ASP A 23 14.73 1.35 10.06
CA ASP A 23 14.23 1.00 11.40
C ASP A 23 13.08 -0.02 11.38
N GLU A 24 12.75 -0.59 10.22
CA GLU A 24 11.63 -1.51 10.07
C GLU A 24 12.07 -2.98 10.21
N THR A 25 11.34 -3.72 11.05
CA THR A 25 11.48 -5.18 11.16
C THR A 25 10.85 -5.88 9.95
N PHE A 26 11.31 -7.09 9.61
CA PHE A 26 10.72 -7.86 8.50
C PHE A 26 9.21 -8.10 8.67
N SER A 27 8.72 -8.31 9.89
CA SER A 27 7.28 -8.46 10.14
C SER A 27 6.49 -7.19 9.82
N GLN A 28 7.05 -6.01 10.09
CA GLN A 28 6.44 -4.73 9.72
C GLN A 28 6.45 -4.54 8.20
N VAL A 29 7.56 -4.87 7.53
CA VAL A 29 7.65 -4.84 6.06
C VAL A 29 6.56 -5.72 5.44
N ILE A 30 6.42 -6.96 5.91
CA ILE A 30 5.43 -7.90 5.40
C ILE A 30 4.02 -7.34 5.57
N LYS A 31 3.65 -6.81 6.74
CA LYS A 31 2.31 -6.21 6.96
C LYS A 31 2.06 -4.97 6.12
N ARG A 32 3.10 -4.20 5.83
CA ARG A 32 2.98 -3.00 5.00
C ARG A 32 2.78 -3.36 3.53
N VAL A 33 3.50 -4.37 3.04
CA VAL A 33 3.46 -4.83 1.65
C VAL A 33 2.25 -5.72 1.38
N VAL A 34 1.99 -6.69 2.25
CA VAL A 34 0.86 -7.61 2.18
C VAL A 34 -0.29 -7.02 2.97
N LYS A 35 -1.14 -6.25 2.29
CA LYS A 35 -2.36 -5.68 2.88
C LYS A 35 -3.36 -6.78 3.16
N GLU A 36 -4.12 -6.60 4.25
CA GLU A 36 -5.26 -7.47 4.54
C GLU A 36 -6.29 -7.36 3.40
N PRO A 37 -6.92 -8.48 3.01
CA PRO A 37 -8.01 -8.46 2.05
C PRO A 37 -9.10 -7.50 2.55
N MET A 38 -9.46 -6.52 1.73
CA MET A 38 -10.55 -5.60 2.04
C MET A 38 -11.87 -6.10 1.45
N ASP A 39 -12.96 -5.95 2.19
CA ASP A 39 -14.30 -6.16 1.64
C ASP A 39 -14.68 -4.97 0.75
N VAL A 40 -14.43 -5.16 -0.56
CA VAL A 40 -14.70 -4.15 -1.58
C VAL A 40 -16.18 -3.79 -1.64
N ARG A 41 -17.10 -4.75 -1.43
CA ARG A 41 -18.54 -4.49 -1.51
C ARG A 41 -19.03 -3.66 -0.33
N ALA A 42 -18.57 -3.99 0.87
CA ALA A 42 -18.88 -3.19 2.06
C ALA A 42 -18.30 -1.78 1.94
N PHE A 43 -17.08 -1.66 1.41
CA PHE A 43 -16.45 -0.36 1.14
C PHE A 43 -17.26 0.48 0.14
N GLU A 44 -17.64 -0.10 -1.00
CA GLU A 44 -18.45 0.59 -2.03
C GLU A 44 -19.79 1.07 -1.47
N LYS A 45 -20.48 0.24 -0.68
CA LYS A 45 -21.74 0.61 -0.03
C LYS A 45 -21.57 1.83 0.89
N LYS A 46 -20.48 1.87 1.67
CA LYS A 46 -20.16 2.99 2.57
C LYS A 46 -19.80 4.27 1.81
N MET A 47 -19.16 4.15 0.66
CA MET A 47 -18.84 5.29 -0.21
C MET A 47 -20.12 5.89 -0.82
N LYS A 48 -21.07 5.05 -1.25
CA LYS A 48 -22.37 5.53 -1.77
C LYS A 48 -23.18 6.32 -0.74
N SER A 49 -23.06 6.00 0.55
CA SER A 49 -23.75 6.74 1.62
C SER A 49 -23.06 8.06 1.99
N HIS A 50 -21.85 8.32 1.50
CA HIS A 50 -21.09 9.55 1.75
C HIS A 50 -20.57 10.12 0.42
N PRO A 51 -21.46 10.67 -0.44
CA PRO A 51 -21.06 11.21 -1.72
C PRO A 51 -20.07 12.36 -1.53
N LEU A 52 -18.96 12.31 -2.26
CA LEU A 52 -17.97 13.38 -2.27
C LEU A 52 -18.48 14.57 -3.10
N SER A 53 -18.19 15.78 -2.65
CA SER A 53 -18.43 16.98 -3.46
C SER A 53 -17.55 16.94 -4.70
N HIS A 54 -17.98 17.62 -5.77
CA HIS A 54 -17.20 17.71 -7.00
C HIS A 54 -15.81 18.33 -6.78
N SER A 55 -15.70 19.29 -5.86
CA SER A 55 -14.42 19.88 -5.44
C SER A 55 -13.50 18.87 -4.73
N ALA A 56 -14.05 17.97 -3.91
CA ALA A 56 -13.28 16.93 -3.25
C ALA A 56 -12.77 15.87 -4.23
N ILE A 57 -13.59 15.50 -5.23
CA ILE A 57 -13.18 14.58 -6.30
C ILE A 57 -11.99 15.16 -7.07
N LYS A 58 -12.10 16.42 -7.50
CA LYS A 58 -11.01 17.11 -8.22
C LYS A 58 -9.71 17.16 -7.42
N ALA A 59 -9.79 17.46 -6.12
CA ALA A 59 -8.61 17.49 -5.25
C ALA A 59 -7.93 16.12 -5.12
N ILE A 60 -8.72 15.03 -5.09
CA ILE A 60 -8.20 13.66 -5.08
C ILE A 60 -7.52 13.32 -6.40
N GLU A 61 -8.14 13.64 -7.53
CA GLU A 61 -7.56 13.42 -8.87
C GLU A 61 -6.21 14.13 -9.02
N GLU A 62 -6.13 15.41 -8.67
CA GLU A 62 -4.89 16.19 -8.67
C GLU A 62 -3.81 15.60 -7.74
N HIS A 63 -4.22 14.99 -6.62
CA HIS A 63 -3.29 14.32 -5.71
C HIS A 63 -2.76 13.01 -6.30
N VAL A 64 -3.63 12.21 -6.92
CA VAL A 64 -3.26 10.94 -7.58
C VAL A 64 -2.30 11.21 -8.74
N GLU A 65 -2.57 12.20 -9.58
CA GLU A 65 -1.69 12.60 -10.67
C GLU A 65 -0.29 12.99 -10.20
N ARG A 66 -0.19 13.78 -9.13
CA ARG A 66 1.10 14.17 -8.54
C ARG A 66 1.87 12.97 -8.01
N ARG A 67 1.18 12.02 -7.38
CA ARG A 67 1.79 10.78 -6.88
C ARG A 67 2.38 9.92 -8.00
N HIS A 68 1.71 9.84 -9.15
CA HIS A 68 2.20 9.11 -10.33
C HIS A 68 3.45 9.72 -10.96
N LYS A 69 3.69 11.03 -10.80
CA LYS A 69 4.88 11.71 -11.37
C LYS A 69 6.17 11.47 -10.59
N ILE A 70 6.11 10.98 -9.34
CA ILE A 70 7.29 10.84 -8.45
C ILE A 70 8.12 9.57 -8.77
N THR A 71 7.69 8.69 -9.69
CA THR A 71 8.37 7.40 -9.95
C THR A 71 9.31 7.37 -11.15
N ARG A 72 10.08 8.44 -11.42
CA ARG A 72 11.27 8.33 -12.27
C ARG A 72 12.50 8.79 -11.49
N PRO A 73 13.44 7.90 -11.13
CA PRO A 73 14.76 8.34 -10.74
C PRO A 73 15.41 8.97 -11.97
N SER A 74 15.70 10.26 -11.91
CA SER A 74 16.64 10.91 -12.84
C SER A 74 18.00 10.21 -12.68
N ARG A 75 18.38 9.43 -13.69
CA ARG A 75 19.79 9.07 -13.93
C ARG A 75 20.43 10.18 -14.75
#